data_AF-A0A1W2BRC7-F1
#
_entry.id   AF-A0A1W2BRC7-F1
#
_cell.length_a   1.000
_cell.length_b   1.000
_cell.length_c   1.000
_cell.angle_alpha   90.00
_cell.angle_beta   90.00
_cell.angle_gamma   90.00
#
_symmetry.space_group_name_H-M   'P 1'
#
loop_
_entity.id
_entity.type
_entity.pdbx_description
1 polymer ?
#
loop_
_entity_poly.entity_id
_entity_poly.type
_entity_poly.pdbx_seq_one_letter_code
_entity_poly.pdbx_strand_id
1 'polypeptide(L)'
;MESYKYQELRKRNKEAAIRFSRIYQSKNLSEYNLTSDEREREAEFIKKYMDSYSNKVGILFSEIITDKEFSAEEKETFVKEMFKPHLVQFLRIFERMRNDGFKTGNHIGGKTYDSYLMEKFLEVDFGHFVDNEYKISEIARLYQNNDILSNYSPLLTYLNTTYNSIMNHDYDNTIFVNKVALDLLNEFMKEFCIDPYSDISFIFQQMKKDHLLRNVPHKEFMCWLKDEKLIREKDYDKIYGIGNFKSLDKSTSSARLNHYFRLKEKYLEL
;
A
#
# COMPACT_ATOMS: atom_id res chain seq x y z
N MET A 1 -25.46 19.24 5.70
CA MET A 1 -26.05 19.68 4.41
C MET A 1 -24.89 19.74 3.44
N GLU A 2 -24.88 18.90 2.41
CA GLU A 2 -23.73 18.82 1.49
C GLU A 2 -23.62 20.14 0.71
N SER A 3 -22.40 20.70 0.59
CA SER A 3 -22.22 22.00 -0.07
C SER A 3 -22.58 21.92 -1.56
N TYR A 4 -23.04 23.02 -2.15
CA TYR A 4 -23.33 23.09 -3.59
C TYR A 4 -22.10 22.66 -4.43
N LYS A 5 -20.91 23.04 -3.98
CA LYS A 5 -19.63 22.69 -4.59
C LYS A 5 -19.36 21.18 -4.58
N TYR A 6 -19.69 20.47 -3.49
CA TYR A 6 -19.60 19.00 -3.42
C TYR A 6 -20.49 18.35 -4.49
N GLN A 7 -21.73 18.80 -4.62
CA GLN A 7 -22.67 18.25 -5.59
C GLN A 7 -22.20 18.46 -7.03
N GLU A 8 -21.62 19.63 -7.32
CA GLU A 8 -21.05 19.95 -8.62
C GLU A 8 -19.83 19.07 -8.96
N LEU A 9 -18.92 18.88 -8.01
CA LEU A 9 -17.74 18.01 -8.18
C LEU A 9 -18.16 16.55 -8.41
N ARG A 10 -19.12 16.01 -7.64
CA ARG A 10 -19.66 14.66 -7.87
C ARG A 10 -20.27 14.52 -9.26
N LYS A 11 -21.01 15.53 -9.71
CA LYS A 11 -21.62 15.54 -11.04
C LYS A 11 -20.56 15.51 -12.14
N ARG A 12 -19.57 16.42 -12.08
CA ARG A 12 -18.42 16.45 -13.01
C ARG A 12 -17.65 15.13 -13.02
N ASN A 13 -17.45 14.53 -11.85
CA ASN A 13 -16.77 13.23 -11.71
C ASN A 13 -17.53 12.10 -12.40
N LYS A 14 -18.84 12.01 -12.14
CA LYS A 14 -19.71 11.00 -12.73
C LYS A 14 -19.76 11.14 -14.26
N GLU A 15 -19.84 12.37 -14.76
CA GLU A 15 -19.79 12.64 -16.20
C GLU A 15 -18.45 12.23 -16.81
N ALA A 16 -17.33 12.49 -16.12
CA ALA A 16 -16.01 12.04 -16.55
C ALA A 16 -15.92 10.51 -16.60
N ALA A 17 -16.34 9.81 -15.52
CA ALA A 17 -16.35 8.35 -15.48
C ALA A 17 -17.23 7.74 -16.60
N ILE A 18 -18.39 8.34 -16.89
CA ILE A 18 -19.25 7.90 -18.01
C ILE A 18 -18.56 8.13 -19.36
N ARG A 19 -17.82 9.23 -19.54
CA ARG A 19 -17.06 9.45 -20.78
C ARG A 19 -15.93 8.43 -20.92
N PHE A 20 -15.29 8.07 -19.82
CA PHE A 20 -14.25 7.04 -19.79
C PHE A 20 -14.76 5.68 -20.28
N SER A 21 -15.94 5.26 -19.84
CA SER A 21 -16.52 3.99 -20.30
C SER A 21 -16.84 3.98 -21.79
N ARG A 22 -17.02 5.16 -22.40
CA ARG A 22 -17.29 5.29 -23.84
C ARG A 22 -16.06 5.08 -24.73
N ILE A 23 -14.84 5.14 -24.17
CA ILE A 23 -13.58 4.84 -24.90
C ILE A 23 -13.70 3.55 -25.68
N TYR A 24 -14.22 2.53 -25.00
CA TYR A 24 -14.26 1.18 -25.52
C TYR A 24 -15.65 0.82 -26.10
N GLN A 25 -16.64 1.73 -26.01
CA GLN A 25 -17.93 1.56 -26.66
C GLN A 25 -17.93 2.05 -28.12
N SER A 26 -16.99 2.91 -28.52
CA SER A 26 -16.93 3.40 -29.89
C SER A 26 -16.27 2.40 -30.85
N LYS A 27 -17.14 1.68 -31.57
CA LYS A 27 -16.93 0.87 -32.80
C LYS A 27 -16.37 -0.56 -32.63
N ASN A 28 -17.23 -1.55 -32.90
CA ASN A 28 -16.93 -2.81 -33.60
C ASN A 28 -15.76 -3.69 -33.13
N LEU A 29 -15.53 -3.84 -31.82
CA LEU A 29 -14.44 -4.70 -31.31
C LEU A 29 -14.83 -6.17 -31.09
N SER A 30 -16.12 -6.52 -31.08
CA SER A 30 -16.58 -7.88 -30.76
C SER A 30 -16.81 -8.78 -31.99
N GLU A 31 -16.59 -8.29 -33.21
CA GLU A 31 -17.01 -9.01 -34.43
C GLU A 31 -15.88 -9.36 -35.41
N TYR A 32 -14.63 -8.93 -35.18
CA TYR A 32 -13.55 -9.16 -36.14
C TYR A 32 -12.27 -9.63 -35.48
N ASN A 33 -11.66 -10.68 -36.06
CA ASN A 33 -10.27 -11.06 -35.82
C ASN A 33 -9.37 -9.91 -36.29
N LEU A 34 -9.06 -8.97 -35.41
CA LEU A 34 -8.16 -7.85 -35.71
C LEU A 34 -6.78 -8.37 -36.13
N THR A 35 -6.23 -7.76 -37.17
CA THR A 35 -4.83 -7.94 -37.57
C THR A 35 -3.87 -7.38 -36.50
N SER A 36 -2.57 -7.69 -36.60
CA SER A 36 -1.56 -7.16 -35.68
C SER A 36 -1.54 -5.62 -35.69
N ASP A 37 -1.57 -5.02 -36.88
CA ASP A 37 -1.49 -3.56 -37.07
C ASP A 37 -2.74 -2.84 -36.52
N GLU A 38 -3.91 -3.47 -36.63
CA GLU A 38 -5.14 -2.94 -36.05
C GLU A 38 -5.10 -2.95 -34.53
N ARG A 39 -4.56 -4.02 -33.92
CA ARG A 39 -4.35 -4.10 -32.46
C ARG A 39 -3.35 -3.04 -31.97
N GLU A 40 -2.30 -2.75 -32.73
CA GLU A 40 -1.32 -1.72 -32.38
C GLU A 40 -1.90 -0.30 -32.47
N ARG A 41 -2.62 0.01 -33.55
CA ARG A 41 -3.32 1.31 -33.67
C ARG A 41 -4.35 1.50 -32.56
N GLU A 42 -5.05 0.44 -32.18
CA GLU A 42 -6.03 0.46 -31.11
C GLU A 42 -5.38 0.66 -29.74
N ALA A 43 -4.25 -0.02 -29.47
CA ALA A 43 -3.46 0.22 -28.27
C ALA A 43 -3.02 1.69 -28.18
N GLU A 44 -2.49 2.28 -29.25
CA GLU A 44 -2.07 3.68 -29.23
C GLU A 44 -3.26 4.65 -29.08
N PHE A 45 -4.44 4.31 -29.62
CA PHE A 45 -5.67 5.06 -29.37
C PHE A 45 -6.10 5.03 -27.90
N ILE A 46 -6.15 3.83 -27.29
CA ILE A 46 -6.47 3.65 -25.88
C ILE A 46 -5.50 4.45 -25.01
N LYS A 47 -4.20 4.35 -25.27
CA LYS A 47 -3.16 5.11 -24.56
C LYS A 47 -3.37 6.62 -24.65
N LYS A 48 -3.54 7.16 -25.85
CA LYS A 48 -3.79 8.60 -26.05
C LYS A 48 -5.06 9.07 -25.35
N TYR A 49 -6.10 8.24 -25.36
CA TYR A 49 -7.33 8.57 -24.65
C TYR A 49 -7.10 8.56 -23.14
N MET A 50 -6.48 7.50 -22.61
CA MET A 50 -6.11 7.40 -21.19
C MET A 50 -5.34 8.65 -20.76
N ASP A 51 -4.33 9.10 -21.51
CA ASP A 51 -3.59 10.32 -21.19
C ASP A 51 -4.49 11.57 -21.14
N SER A 52 -5.35 11.76 -22.15
CA SER A 52 -6.28 12.89 -22.17
C SER A 52 -7.30 12.82 -21.02
N TYR A 53 -7.70 11.62 -20.64
CA TYR A 53 -8.65 11.37 -19.56
C TYR A 53 -8.02 11.64 -18.21
N SER A 54 -6.81 11.10 -18.00
CA SER A 54 -5.97 11.25 -16.82
C SER A 54 -5.69 12.70 -16.48
N ASN A 55 -5.38 13.51 -17.49
CA ASN A 55 -5.24 14.95 -17.29
C ASN A 55 -6.54 15.60 -16.78
N LYS A 56 -7.70 15.27 -17.35
CA LYS A 56 -8.98 15.91 -16.98
C LYS A 56 -9.45 15.54 -15.58
N VAL A 57 -9.33 14.28 -15.21
CA VAL A 57 -9.75 13.82 -13.88
C VAL A 57 -8.67 14.11 -12.83
N GLY A 58 -7.39 14.17 -13.20
CA GLY A 58 -6.31 14.63 -12.32
C GLY A 58 -6.51 16.09 -11.89
N ILE A 59 -7.00 16.96 -12.80
CA ILE A 59 -7.40 18.34 -12.46
C ILE A 59 -8.53 18.32 -11.41
N LEU A 60 -9.57 17.48 -11.61
CA LEU A 60 -10.69 17.37 -10.65
C LEU A 60 -10.21 16.93 -9.26
N PHE A 61 -9.32 15.95 -9.17
CA PHE A 61 -8.79 15.47 -7.89
C PHE A 61 -7.88 16.52 -7.24
N SER A 62 -7.09 17.23 -8.05
CA SER A 62 -6.24 18.32 -7.56
C SER A 62 -7.07 19.49 -7.01
N GLU A 63 -8.20 19.84 -7.64
CA GLU A 63 -9.14 20.84 -7.13
C GLU A 63 -9.60 20.51 -5.70
N ILE A 64 -9.83 19.23 -5.39
CA ILE A 64 -10.27 18.76 -4.07
C ILE A 64 -9.14 18.79 -3.05
N ILE A 65 -7.98 18.22 -3.41
CA ILE A 65 -6.84 18.11 -2.48
C ILE A 65 -6.30 19.50 -2.10
N THR A 66 -6.32 20.45 -3.05
CA THR A 66 -5.84 21.82 -2.82
C THR A 66 -6.89 22.74 -2.20
N ASP A 67 -8.14 22.29 -2.08
CA ASP A 67 -9.22 23.09 -1.53
C ASP A 67 -8.99 23.38 -0.04
N LYS A 68 -9.18 24.63 0.36
CA LYS A 68 -9.02 25.03 1.77
C LYS A 68 -10.30 24.86 2.57
N GLU A 69 -11.44 24.68 1.90
CA GLU A 69 -12.74 24.49 2.56
C GLU A 69 -12.92 23.09 3.11
N PHE A 70 -12.13 22.10 2.64
CA PHE A 70 -12.19 20.72 3.10
C PHE A 70 -11.13 20.42 4.16
N SER A 71 -11.55 19.74 5.22
CA SER A 71 -10.62 19.07 6.14
C SER A 71 -9.85 17.94 5.46
N ALA A 72 -8.78 17.46 6.09
CA ALA A 72 -8.01 16.34 5.56
C ALA A 72 -8.85 15.05 5.43
N GLU A 73 -9.69 14.75 6.42
CA GLU A 73 -10.58 13.59 6.44
C GLU A 73 -11.66 13.66 5.35
N GLU A 74 -12.24 14.84 5.14
CA GLU A 74 -13.20 15.07 4.05
C GLU A 74 -12.56 14.88 2.68
N LYS A 75 -11.34 15.39 2.48
CA LYS A 75 -10.60 15.20 1.23
C LYS A 75 -10.35 13.73 0.96
N GLU A 76 -9.86 13.01 1.95
CA GLU A 76 -9.58 11.58 1.85
C GLU A 76 -10.84 10.79 1.49
N THR A 77 -11.93 11.02 2.22
CA THR A 77 -13.22 10.39 1.99
C THR A 77 -13.74 10.70 0.58
N PHE A 78 -13.67 11.96 0.16
CA PHE A 78 -14.22 12.39 -1.11
C PHE A 78 -13.41 11.86 -2.31
N VAL A 79 -12.08 11.84 -2.18
CA VAL A 79 -11.19 11.25 -3.19
C VAL A 79 -11.44 9.75 -3.35
N LYS A 80 -11.62 9.01 -2.25
CA LYS A 80 -12.01 7.60 -2.27
C LYS A 80 -13.34 7.38 -2.98
N GLU A 81 -14.36 8.19 -2.64
CA GLU A 81 -15.67 8.14 -3.29
C GLU A 81 -15.61 8.44 -4.80
N MET A 82 -14.79 9.43 -5.20
CA MET A 82 -14.65 9.82 -6.60
C MET A 82 -13.82 8.83 -7.41
N PHE A 83 -12.87 8.12 -6.79
CA PHE A 83 -12.05 7.13 -7.44
C PHE A 83 -12.85 5.89 -7.86
N LYS A 84 -13.78 5.44 -7.01
CA LYS A 84 -14.55 4.21 -7.21
C LYS A 84 -15.26 4.11 -8.58
N PRO A 85 -16.01 5.12 -9.08
CA PRO A 85 -16.58 5.09 -10.43
C PRO A 85 -15.55 4.88 -11.53
N HIS A 86 -14.36 5.48 -11.41
CA HIS A 86 -13.27 5.35 -12.38
C HIS A 86 -12.67 3.96 -12.35
N LEU A 87 -12.40 3.44 -11.15
CA LEU A 87 -11.91 2.09 -10.96
C LEU A 87 -12.86 1.09 -11.62
N VAL A 88 -14.16 1.19 -11.36
CA VAL A 88 -15.17 0.31 -11.99
C VAL A 88 -15.11 0.35 -13.52
N GLN A 89 -14.99 1.54 -14.12
CA GLN A 89 -14.92 1.64 -15.58
C GLN A 89 -13.58 1.15 -16.14
N PHE A 90 -12.46 1.44 -15.47
CA PHE A 90 -11.14 0.95 -15.84
C PHE A 90 -11.11 -0.57 -15.91
N LEU A 91 -11.58 -1.18 -14.83
CA LEU A 91 -11.72 -2.62 -14.68
C LEU A 91 -12.60 -3.25 -15.77
N ARG A 92 -13.69 -2.61 -16.18
CA ARG A 92 -14.54 -3.08 -17.30
C ARG A 92 -13.85 -2.98 -18.66
N ILE A 93 -13.17 -1.87 -18.94
CA ILE A 93 -12.39 -1.72 -20.18
C ILE A 93 -11.34 -2.83 -20.25
N PHE A 94 -10.68 -3.06 -19.12
CA PHE A 94 -9.63 -4.03 -18.99
C PHE A 94 -10.10 -5.49 -19.14
N GLU A 95 -11.22 -5.86 -18.51
CA GLU A 95 -11.89 -7.16 -18.72
C GLU A 95 -12.25 -7.37 -20.20
N ARG A 96 -12.75 -6.33 -20.87
CA ARG A 96 -13.15 -6.43 -22.27
C ARG A 96 -11.95 -6.56 -23.22
N MET A 97 -10.89 -5.77 -23.01
CA MET A 97 -9.63 -5.94 -23.75
C MET A 97 -9.15 -7.39 -23.73
N ARG A 98 -9.22 -8.04 -22.57
CA ARG A 98 -8.85 -9.45 -22.44
C ARG A 98 -9.77 -10.38 -23.23
N ASN A 99 -11.09 -10.19 -23.13
CA ASN A 99 -12.07 -11.01 -23.85
C ASN A 99 -11.92 -10.90 -25.37
N ASP A 100 -11.54 -9.73 -25.87
CA ASP A 100 -11.29 -9.48 -27.30
C ASP A 100 -9.93 -10.04 -27.77
N GLY A 101 -9.22 -10.79 -26.91
CA GLY A 101 -7.99 -11.47 -27.28
C GLY A 101 -6.82 -10.51 -27.51
N PHE A 102 -6.79 -9.35 -26.86
CA PHE A 102 -5.55 -8.58 -26.66
C PHE A 102 -4.58 -9.43 -25.82
N LYS A 103 -3.92 -10.38 -26.48
CA LYS A 103 -2.79 -11.12 -25.93
C LYS A 103 -1.56 -10.25 -26.13
N THR A 104 -0.99 -9.83 -25.02
CA THR A 104 0.16 -8.93 -24.91
C THR A 104 1.45 -9.60 -25.38
N GLY A 105 1.62 -9.72 -26.70
CA GLY A 105 2.94 -9.90 -27.31
C GLY A 105 3.72 -8.58 -27.38
N ASN A 106 3.04 -7.45 -27.31
CA ASN A 106 3.64 -6.12 -27.41
C ASN A 106 4.13 -5.66 -26.04
N HIS A 107 5.44 -5.48 -25.94
CA HIS A 107 6.12 -4.99 -24.76
C HIS A 107 6.38 -3.49 -24.93
N ILE A 108 5.96 -2.66 -23.97
CA ILE A 108 6.37 -1.26 -23.88
C ILE A 108 7.36 -1.18 -22.73
N GLY A 109 8.62 -0.85 -23.03
CA GLY A 109 9.67 -0.74 -22.01
C GLY A 109 9.89 -2.04 -21.20
N GLY A 110 9.66 -3.21 -21.81
CA GLY A 110 9.80 -4.51 -21.15
C GLY A 110 8.58 -4.97 -20.34
N LYS A 111 7.51 -4.19 -20.26
CA LYS A 111 6.24 -4.57 -19.61
C LYS A 111 5.19 -4.93 -20.67
N THR A 112 4.34 -5.90 -20.36
CA THR A 112 3.15 -6.17 -21.17
C THR A 112 2.21 -4.95 -21.15
N TYR A 113 1.52 -4.69 -22.26
CA TYR A 113 0.67 -3.50 -22.41
C TYR A 113 -0.39 -3.36 -21.31
N ASP A 114 -0.94 -4.48 -20.85
CA ASP A 114 -1.89 -4.56 -19.76
C ASP A 114 -1.29 -4.18 -18.39
N SER A 115 -0.08 -4.66 -18.07
CA SER A 115 0.68 -4.24 -16.89
C SER A 115 0.99 -2.75 -16.91
N TYR A 116 1.36 -2.20 -18.06
CA TYR A 116 1.58 -0.76 -18.22
C TYR A 116 0.32 0.05 -17.93
N LEU A 117 -0.83 -0.33 -18.50
CA LEU A 117 -2.10 0.37 -18.26
C LEU A 117 -2.55 0.29 -16.81
N MET A 118 -2.34 -0.87 -16.16
CA MET A 118 -2.63 -1.06 -14.74
C MET A 118 -1.79 -0.14 -13.86
N GLU A 119 -0.47 -0.16 -14.01
CA GLU A 119 0.44 0.70 -13.27
C GLU A 119 0.13 2.17 -13.52
N LYS A 120 -0.10 2.55 -14.78
CA LYS A 120 -0.44 3.92 -15.12
C LYS A 120 -1.73 4.38 -14.43
N PHE A 121 -2.79 3.59 -14.46
CA PHE A 121 -4.06 3.96 -13.82
C PHE A 121 -3.99 3.96 -12.29
N LEU A 122 -3.37 2.93 -11.71
CA LEU A 122 -3.38 2.68 -10.26
C LEU A 122 -2.26 3.40 -9.50
N GLU A 123 -1.14 3.71 -10.15
CA GLU A 123 0.04 4.29 -9.47
C GLU A 123 0.40 5.69 -9.96
N VAL A 124 0.19 6.00 -11.25
CA VAL A 124 0.64 7.28 -11.82
C VAL A 124 -0.50 8.29 -11.90
N ASP A 125 -1.64 7.87 -12.43
CA ASP A 125 -2.71 8.79 -12.81
C ASP A 125 -3.62 9.12 -11.62
N PHE A 126 -4.71 8.40 -11.39
CA PHE A 126 -5.65 8.74 -10.30
C PHE A 126 -5.31 8.03 -9.00
N GLY A 127 -4.80 6.82 -9.12
CA GLY A 127 -4.58 5.98 -7.95
C GLY A 127 -3.47 6.51 -7.03
N HIS A 128 -2.65 7.48 -7.45
CA HIS A 128 -1.70 8.14 -6.54
C HIS A 128 -2.38 9.03 -5.49
N PHE A 129 -3.62 9.47 -5.72
CA PHE A 129 -4.40 10.25 -4.75
C PHE A 129 -5.06 9.36 -3.69
N VAL A 130 -4.98 8.03 -3.84
CA VAL A 130 -5.69 7.06 -3.02
C VAL A 130 -4.68 6.10 -2.41
N ASP A 131 -4.82 5.81 -1.12
CA ASP A 131 -3.90 4.89 -0.45
C ASP A 131 -4.00 3.46 -1.02
N ASN A 132 -2.88 2.73 -0.94
CA ASN A 132 -2.76 1.40 -1.53
C ASN A 132 -3.69 0.38 -0.86
N GLU A 133 -3.98 0.53 0.44
CA GLU A 133 -4.86 -0.36 1.19
C GLU A 133 -6.31 -0.25 0.70
N TYR A 134 -6.79 0.97 0.47
CA TYR A 134 -8.09 1.24 -0.14
C TYR A 134 -8.15 0.72 -1.58
N LYS A 135 -7.12 0.96 -2.41
CA LYS A 135 -7.09 0.44 -3.79
C LYS A 135 -7.24 -1.08 -3.80
N ILE A 136 -6.46 -1.79 -2.99
CA ILE A 136 -6.49 -3.26 -2.91
C ILE A 136 -7.84 -3.75 -2.42
N SER A 137 -8.33 -3.21 -1.30
CA SER A 137 -9.59 -3.64 -0.71
C SER A 137 -10.77 -3.42 -1.65
N GLU A 138 -10.83 -2.28 -2.36
CA GLU A 138 -11.91 -1.99 -3.29
C GLU A 138 -11.81 -2.84 -4.57
N ILE A 139 -10.61 -3.09 -5.08
CA ILE A 139 -10.40 -4.05 -6.18
C ILE A 139 -10.85 -5.45 -5.77
N ALA A 140 -10.41 -5.94 -4.61
CA ALA A 140 -10.79 -7.24 -4.09
C ALA A 140 -12.32 -7.34 -3.90
N ARG A 141 -12.94 -6.30 -3.32
CA ARG A 141 -14.41 -6.24 -3.12
C ARG A 141 -15.18 -6.26 -4.44
N LEU A 142 -14.69 -5.59 -5.48
CA LEU A 142 -15.31 -5.61 -6.81
C LEU A 142 -15.16 -6.98 -7.51
N TYR A 143 -14.23 -7.84 -7.05
CA TYR A 143 -13.85 -9.07 -7.75
C TYR A 143 -13.93 -10.38 -6.97
N GLN A 144 -14.37 -10.36 -5.72
CA GLN A 144 -14.63 -11.58 -4.95
C GLN A 144 -15.61 -12.55 -5.63
N ASN A 145 -16.31 -12.13 -6.70
CA ASN A 145 -17.27 -12.94 -7.46
C ASN A 145 -17.04 -12.94 -9.00
N ASN A 146 -15.85 -12.60 -9.52
CA ASN A 146 -15.58 -12.63 -10.97
C ASN A 146 -14.43 -13.61 -11.32
N ASP A 147 -14.78 -14.76 -11.89
CA ASP A 147 -13.86 -15.86 -12.27
C ASP A 147 -12.79 -15.47 -13.29
N ILE A 148 -13.06 -14.45 -14.12
CA ILE A 148 -12.12 -13.96 -15.13
C ILE A 148 -10.99 -13.19 -14.45
N LEU A 149 -11.33 -12.35 -13.48
CA LEU A 149 -10.38 -11.44 -12.85
C LEU A 149 -9.66 -12.04 -11.65
N SER A 150 -10.27 -13.03 -10.98
CA SER A 150 -9.64 -13.83 -9.92
C SER A 150 -8.44 -14.66 -10.41
N ASN A 151 -8.38 -14.97 -11.72
CA ASN A 151 -7.30 -15.74 -12.34
C ASN A 151 -6.39 -14.89 -13.27
N TYR A 152 -6.48 -13.57 -13.19
CA TYR A 152 -5.72 -12.71 -14.09
C TYR A 152 -4.33 -12.40 -13.54
N SER A 153 -3.30 -13.01 -14.15
CA SER A 153 -1.93 -12.96 -13.62
C SER A 153 -1.40 -11.54 -13.38
N PRO A 154 -1.49 -10.55 -14.28
CA PRO A 154 -1.00 -9.20 -13.99
C PRO A 154 -1.74 -8.46 -12.86
N LEU A 155 -3.06 -8.65 -12.72
CA LEU A 155 -3.80 -8.07 -11.57
C LEU A 155 -3.45 -8.78 -10.28
N LEU A 156 -3.30 -10.11 -10.30
CA LEU A 156 -2.80 -10.86 -9.15
C LEU A 156 -1.37 -10.44 -8.80
N THR A 157 -0.49 -10.25 -9.79
CA THR A 157 0.87 -9.78 -9.57
C THR A 157 0.86 -8.38 -8.96
N TYR A 158 0.10 -7.44 -9.50
CA TYR A 158 -0.05 -6.11 -8.90
C TYR A 158 -0.60 -6.20 -7.48
N LEU A 159 -1.71 -6.93 -7.26
CA LEU A 159 -2.31 -7.07 -5.94
C LEU A 159 -1.33 -7.70 -4.95
N ASN A 160 -0.61 -8.76 -5.34
CA ASN A 160 0.37 -9.42 -4.50
C ASN A 160 1.60 -8.53 -4.26
N THR A 161 2.13 -7.85 -5.28
CA THR A 161 3.28 -6.95 -5.14
C THR A 161 2.92 -5.75 -4.27
N THR A 162 1.77 -5.12 -4.49
CA THR A 162 1.31 -3.98 -3.70
C THR A 162 0.91 -4.42 -2.29
N TYR A 163 0.22 -5.54 -2.12
CA TYR A 163 -0.08 -6.12 -0.80
C TYR A 163 1.21 -6.46 -0.05
N ASN A 164 2.16 -7.13 -0.70
CA ASN A 164 3.47 -7.41 -0.13
C ASN A 164 4.23 -6.12 0.15
N SER A 165 4.13 -5.07 -0.67
CA SER A 165 4.76 -3.77 -0.43
C SER A 165 4.14 -3.03 0.76
N ILE A 166 2.83 -3.13 0.97
CA ILE A 166 2.14 -2.62 2.16
C ILE A 166 2.61 -3.43 3.38
N MET A 167 2.66 -4.76 3.27
CA MET A 167 3.08 -5.66 4.35
C MET A 167 4.59 -5.61 4.62
N ASN A 168 5.42 -5.21 3.65
CA ASN A 168 6.88 -5.17 3.72
C ASN A 168 7.46 -3.76 3.97
N HIS A 169 6.65 -2.76 4.33
CA HIS A 169 7.17 -1.43 4.68
C HIS A 169 6.74 -0.87 6.04
N ASP A 170 6.39 -1.75 6.97
CA ASP A 170 6.09 -1.30 8.34
C ASP A 170 6.95 -1.96 9.41
N TYR A 171 7.79 -2.94 9.08
CA TYR A 171 8.77 -3.53 10.00
C TYR A 171 9.79 -4.40 9.28
N ASP A 172 10.99 -4.54 9.86
CA ASP A 172 12.02 -5.45 9.36
C ASP A 172 11.64 -6.91 9.66
N ASN A 173 11.19 -7.63 8.63
CA ASN A 173 10.75 -9.02 8.75
C ASN A 173 11.89 -10.03 9.00
N THR A 174 13.15 -9.59 8.91
CA THR A 174 14.32 -10.38 9.30
C THR A 174 14.50 -10.37 10.83
N ILE A 175 14.02 -9.32 11.49
CA ILE A 175 14.13 -9.12 12.94
C ILE A 175 12.83 -9.50 13.66
N PHE A 176 11.67 -9.03 13.18
CA PHE A 176 10.39 -9.19 13.85
C PHE A 176 9.48 -10.20 13.14
N VAL A 177 8.59 -10.82 13.90
CA VAL A 177 7.61 -11.77 13.37
C VAL A 177 6.42 -11.06 12.71
N ASN A 178 6.05 -9.88 13.20
CA ASN A 178 4.99 -9.04 12.65
C ASN A 178 5.20 -7.56 13.03
N LYS A 179 4.40 -6.65 12.47
CA LYS A 179 4.44 -5.21 12.75
C LYS A 179 4.20 -4.88 14.22
N VAL A 180 3.27 -5.60 14.85
CA VAL A 180 2.87 -5.38 16.25
C VAL A 180 4.05 -5.55 17.21
N ALA A 181 4.96 -6.49 16.92
CA ALA A 181 6.20 -6.64 17.68
C ALA A 181 7.11 -5.40 17.58
N LEU A 182 7.22 -4.80 16.39
CA LEU A 182 7.98 -3.55 16.22
C LEU A 182 7.30 -2.38 16.94
N ASP A 183 5.98 -2.23 16.82
CA ASP A 183 5.23 -1.17 17.49
C ASP A 183 5.40 -1.22 19.02
N LEU A 184 5.35 -2.42 19.59
CA LEU A 184 5.61 -2.66 21.00
C LEU A 184 7.04 -2.23 21.38
N LEU A 185 8.06 -2.62 20.60
CA LEU A 185 9.44 -2.21 20.85
C LEU A 185 9.57 -0.69 20.80
N ASN A 186 9.01 -0.05 19.77
CA ASN A 186 9.10 1.40 19.58
C ASN A 186 8.49 2.16 20.75
N GLU A 187 7.32 1.76 21.22
CA GLU A 187 6.69 2.39 22.39
C GLU A 187 7.51 2.12 23.66
N PHE A 188 8.03 0.91 23.84
CA PHE A 188 8.88 0.59 24.98
C PHE A 188 10.14 1.45 25.01
N MET A 189 10.82 1.58 23.86
CA MET A 189 12.03 2.38 23.72
C MET A 189 11.76 3.86 23.98
N LYS A 190 10.63 4.38 23.51
CA LYS A 190 10.25 5.79 23.66
C LYS A 190 9.84 6.15 25.09
N GLU A 191 9.05 5.30 25.75
CA GLU A 191 8.43 5.65 27.03
C GLU A 191 9.22 5.15 28.25
N PHE A 192 9.98 4.06 28.09
CA PHE A 192 10.48 3.29 29.23
C PHE A 192 11.97 2.99 29.21
N CYS A 193 12.69 3.34 28.15
CA CYS A 193 14.14 3.16 28.09
C CYS A 193 14.88 4.30 28.80
N ILE A 194 15.29 4.05 30.04
CA ILE A 194 16.01 5.00 30.91
C ILE A 194 17.47 4.57 31.10
N ASP A 195 17.72 3.27 31.31
CA ASP A 195 19.04 2.63 31.33
C ASP A 195 19.18 1.74 30.09
N PRO A 196 19.73 2.25 28.98
CA PRO A 196 19.74 1.56 27.69
C PRO A 196 20.24 0.13 27.77
N TYR A 197 21.31 -0.15 28.52
CA TYR A 197 21.84 -1.51 28.57
C TYR A 197 20.88 -2.49 29.26
N SER A 198 20.33 -2.11 30.41
CA SER A 198 19.42 -2.99 31.16
C SER A 198 18.05 -3.10 30.49
N ASP A 199 17.52 -2.00 29.98
CA ASP A 199 16.18 -1.93 29.40
C ASP A 199 16.12 -2.61 28.03
N ILE A 200 17.13 -2.40 27.18
CA ILE A 200 17.22 -3.09 25.89
C ILE A 200 17.48 -4.58 26.09
N SER A 201 18.35 -4.94 27.05
CA SER A 201 18.53 -6.36 27.39
C SER A 201 17.22 -6.99 27.82
N PHE A 202 16.44 -6.29 28.65
CA PHE A 202 15.14 -6.79 29.11
C PHE A 202 14.15 -6.98 27.96
N ILE A 203 13.91 -5.95 27.15
CA ILE A 203 12.90 -6.02 26.09
C ILE A 203 13.26 -7.07 25.03
N PHE A 204 14.55 -7.17 24.67
CA PHE A 204 15.04 -8.20 23.76
C PHE A 204 14.76 -9.61 24.27
N GLN A 205 15.13 -9.90 25.52
CA GLN A 205 14.94 -11.24 26.11
C GLN A 205 13.45 -11.58 26.24
N GLN A 206 12.63 -10.59 26.60
CA GLN A 206 11.21 -10.81 26.81
C GLN A 206 10.45 -11.02 25.49
N MET A 207 10.74 -10.21 24.46
CA MET A 207 10.19 -10.41 23.12
C MET A 207 10.66 -11.72 22.49
N LYS A 208 11.91 -12.14 22.73
CA LYS A 208 12.42 -13.44 22.29
C LYS A 208 11.69 -14.60 22.99
N LYS A 209 11.45 -14.49 24.30
CA LYS A 209 10.67 -15.46 25.08
C LYS A 209 9.22 -15.59 24.58
N ASP A 210 8.62 -14.47 24.17
CA ASP A 210 7.25 -14.42 23.64
C ASP A 210 7.17 -14.69 22.12
N HIS A 211 8.27 -15.11 21.49
CA HIS A 211 8.35 -15.40 20.04
C HIS A 211 7.95 -14.23 19.12
N LEU A 212 8.19 -13.00 19.57
CA LEU A 212 7.94 -11.77 18.80
C LEU A 212 9.13 -11.38 17.91
N LEU A 213 10.30 -11.91 18.21
CA LEU A 213 11.52 -11.79 17.39
C LEU A 213 11.77 -13.07 16.60
N ARG A 214 12.33 -12.91 15.41
CA ARG A 214 12.97 -14.00 14.67
C ARG A 214 14.25 -14.43 15.42
N ASN A 215 14.94 -15.45 14.91
CA ASN A 215 16.18 -15.93 15.52
C ASN A 215 17.37 -14.97 15.26
N VAL A 216 17.24 -13.73 15.73
CA VAL A 216 18.22 -12.66 15.56
C VAL A 216 19.33 -12.77 16.63
N PRO A 217 20.62 -12.75 16.24
CA PRO A 217 21.75 -12.64 17.16
C PRO A 217 21.76 -11.30 17.91
N HIS A 218 22.30 -11.29 19.14
CA HIS A 218 22.38 -10.08 19.97
C HIS A 218 23.04 -8.89 19.24
N LYS A 219 24.21 -9.14 18.62
CA LYS A 219 24.97 -8.09 17.92
C LYS A 219 24.22 -7.54 16.70
N GLU A 220 23.49 -8.38 15.99
CA GLU A 220 22.70 -7.97 14.84
C GLU A 220 21.55 -7.07 15.28
N PHE A 221 20.86 -7.43 16.36
CA PHE A 221 19.83 -6.58 16.96
C PHE A 221 20.40 -5.25 17.47
N MET A 222 21.60 -5.23 18.05
CA MET A 222 22.27 -3.99 18.47
C MET A 222 22.59 -3.07 17.28
N CYS A 223 23.08 -3.63 16.17
CA CYS A 223 23.33 -2.86 14.95
C CYS A 223 22.01 -2.31 14.38
N TRP A 224 20.99 -3.15 14.31
CA TRP A 224 19.67 -2.75 13.86
C TRP A 224 19.10 -1.57 14.67
N LEU A 225 19.17 -1.62 16.01
CA LEU A 225 18.74 -0.52 16.88
C LEU A 225 19.47 0.81 16.60
N LYS A 226 20.74 0.73 16.21
CA LYS A 226 21.56 1.90 15.85
C LYS A 226 21.14 2.45 14.49
N ASP A 227 21.01 1.58 13.50
CA ASP A 227 20.68 1.96 12.12
C ASP A 227 19.29 2.61 12.06
N GLU A 228 18.34 2.11 12.85
CA GLU A 228 17.00 2.68 13.05
C GLU A 228 16.95 3.87 14.01
N LYS A 229 18.10 4.32 14.53
CA LYS A 229 18.24 5.47 15.44
C LYS A 229 17.39 5.37 16.71
N LEU A 230 17.09 4.15 17.16
CA LEU A 230 16.40 3.88 18.43
C LEU A 230 17.31 4.04 19.65
N ILE A 231 18.63 4.04 19.41
CA ILE A 231 19.65 4.33 20.42
C ILE A 231 20.66 5.33 19.89
N ARG A 232 21.31 6.07 20.81
CA ARG A 232 22.39 7.00 20.46
C ARG A 232 23.70 6.23 20.27
N GLU A 233 24.60 6.78 19.47
CA GLU A 233 25.94 6.21 19.20
C GLU A 233 26.67 5.82 20.50
N LYS A 234 26.66 6.71 21.51
CA LYS A 234 27.29 6.46 22.81
C LYS A 234 26.72 5.25 23.54
N ASP A 235 25.41 5.05 23.46
CA ASP A 235 24.74 3.92 24.10
C ASP A 235 25.00 2.63 23.32
N TYR A 236 25.01 2.72 21.98
CA TYR A 236 25.45 1.63 21.10
C TYR A 236 26.88 1.18 21.44
N ASP A 237 27.86 2.09 21.47
CA ASP A 237 29.26 1.74 21.74
C ASP A 237 29.42 1.04 23.09
N LYS A 238 28.71 1.54 24.11
CA LYS A 238 28.71 0.94 25.45
C LYS A 238 28.14 -0.47 25.44
N ILE A 239 27.00 -0.68 24.80
CA ILE A 239 26.30 -1.97 24.77
C ILE A 239 27.05 -2.97 23.89
N TYR A 240 27.45 -2.54 22.70
CA TYR A 240 28.19 -3.35 21.72
C TYR A 240 29.55 -3.77 22.27
N GLY A 241 30.24 -2.89 23.01
CA GLY A 241 31.50 -3.19 23.69
C GLY A 241 31.39 -4.30 24.75
N ILE A 242 30.21 -4.46 25.37
CA ILE A 242 29.93 -5.58 26.29
C ILE A 242 29.69 -6.89 25.52
N GLY A 243 29.24 -6.79 24.27
CA GLY A 243 29.13 -7.90 23.32
C GLY A 243 27.87 -8.75 23.45
N ASN A 244 27.18 -8.73 24.59
CA ASN A 244 25.95 -9.49 24.82
C ASN A 244 24.95 -8.74 25.70
N PHE A 245 23.66 -8.93 25.44
CA PHE A 245 22.60 -8.55 26.37
C PHE A 245 22.66 -9.37 27.65
N LYS A 246 22.20 -8.78 28.75
CA LYS A 246 21.97 -9.50 30.00
C LYS A 246 20.98 -10.63 29.78
N SER A 247 21.11 -11.70 30.56
CA SER A 247 20.09 -12.74 30.67
C SER A 247 18.81 -12.17 31.30
N LEU A 248 17.66 -12.79 31.02
CA LEU A 248 16.35 -12.27 31.44
C LEU A 248 16.27 -12.05 32.96
N ASP A 249 16.80 -12.96 33.76
CA ASP A 249 16.88 -12.87 35.22
C ASP A 249 17.66 -11.63 35.70
N LYS A 250 18.71 -11.22 34.96
CA LYS A 250 19.58 -10.09 35.31
C LYS A 250 19.10 -8.74 34.76
N SER A 251 18.17 -8.75 33.81
CA SER A 251 17.58 -7.53 33.25
C SER A 251 16.18 -7.23 33.79
N THR A 252 15.52 -8.22 34.39
CA THR A 252 14.15 -8.09 34.90
C THR A 252 14.07 -7.20 36.14
N SER A 253 13.02 -6.37 36.19
CA SER A 253 12.55 -5.70 37.40
C SER A 253 11.02 -5.62 37.36
N SER A 254 10.38 -5.45 38.53
CA SER A 254 8.92 -5.32 38.60
C SER A 254 8.39 -4.17 37.74
N ALA A 255 9.12 -3.04 37.70
CA ALA A 255 8.74 -1.90 36.86
C ALA A 255 8.77 -2.25 35.36
N ARG A 256 9.84 -2.90 34.89
CA ARG A 256 9.97 -3.31 33.47
C ARG A 256 8.93 -4.33 33.06
N LEU A 257 8.65 -5.31 33.92
CA LEU A 257 7.60 -6.30 33.68
C LEU A 257 6.23 -5.63 33.54
N ASN A 258 5.89 -4.74 34.48
CA ASN A 258 4.61 -4.02 34.42
C ASN A 258 4.49 -3.16 33.16
N HIS A 259 5.54 -2.45 32.77
CA HIS A 259 5.57 -1.68 31.52
C HIS A 259 5.37 -2.57 30.30
N TYR A 260 6.09 -3.69 30.23
CA TYR A 260 5.98 -4.63 29.12
C TYR A 260 4.59 -5.26 29.04
N PHE A 261 4.02 -5.72 30.16
CA PHE A 261 2.68 -6.31 30.16
C PHE A 261 1.60 -5.31 29.76
N ARG A 262 1.69 -4.05 30.21
CA ARG A 262 0.79 -2.98 29.75
C ARG A 262 0.83 -2.80 28.24
N LEU A 263 2.03 -2.80 27.64
CA LEU A 263 2.17 -2.72 26.18
C LEU A 263 1.68 -3.99 25.50
N LYS A 264 1.93 -5.16 26.10
CA LYS A 264 1.49 -6.44 25.58
C LYS A 264 -0.04 -6.53 25.51
N GLU A 265 -0.75 -6.12 26.56
CA GLU A 265 -2.22 -6.03 26.58
C GLU A 265 -2.73 -5.07 25.49
N LYS A 266 -2.09 -3.90 25.37
CA LYS A 266 -2.45 -2.89 24.36
C LYS A 266 -2.30 -3.40 22.92
N TYR A 267 -1.24 -4.13 22.63
CA TYR A 267 -0.85 -4.46 21.27
C TYR A 267 -1.24 -5.87 20.83
N LEU A 268 -1.33 -6.83 21.76
CA LEU A 268 -1.59 -8.25 21.46
C LEU A 268 -2.98 -8.72 21.88
N GLU A 269 -3.87 -7.82 22.32
CA GLU A 269 -5.27 -8.12 22.71
C GLU A 269 -5.41 -9.33 23.64
N LEU A 270 -4.63 -9.34 24.74
CA LEU A 270 -4.73 -10.34 25.81
C LEU A 270 -5.63 -9.86 26.96
#